data_AF-A0A088FSF1-F1
#
_entry.id   AF-A0A088FSF1-F1
#
_cell.length_a   1.000
_cell.length_b   1.000
_cell.length_c   1.000
_cell.angle_alpha   90.00
_cell.angle_beta   90.00
_cell.angle_gamma   90.00
#
_symmetry.space_group_name_H-M   'P 1'
#
loop_
_entity.id
_entity.type
_entity.pdbx_description
1 polymer ?
#
loop_
_entity_poly.entity_id
_entity_poly.type
_entity_poly.pdbx_seq_one_letter_code
_entity_poly.pdbx_strand_id
1 'polypeptide(L)'
;MKPKIDLEKFQELLINWISSVVKPEDAVNPDAYTSEELALIDNVFRRFTELTDAVDRLDLCLTFIKGCAPRLEDLKLYDYLMYHLTFYIQEVYILNERMESYANTILRLRKKRGLPAAKDRYDGLLESVRLPLSQIVFARGSNVHDRAFNDERMRELSMFSFLAVRAAEKPEWSQMAKDLYRASKATWIEQLTANRKAISTLLDQHCNALLPEVAELLPNNSFKPKPLRGSA
;
A
#
# COMPACT_ATOMS: atom_id res chain seq x y z
N MET A 1 -23.22 6.39 14.88
CA MET A 1 -21.86 6.58 14.32
C MET A 1 -21.19 5.22 14.28
N LYS A 2 -20.65 4.79 13.13
CA LYS A 2 -19.73 3.64 13.12
C LYS A 2 -18.47 4.03 13.91
N PRO A 3 -17.89 3.17 14.75
CA PRO A 3 -16.63 3.47 15.41
C PRO A 3 -15.57 3.76 14.34
N LYS A 4 -14.85 4.88 14.48
CA LYS A 4 -13.75 5.23 13.57
C LYS A 4 -12.67 4.15 13.64
N ILE A 5 -12.21 3.73 12.48
CA ILE A 5 -11.13 2.75 12.33
C ILE A 5 -9.82 3.41 12.80
N ASP A 6 -8.85 2.64 13.30
CA ASP A 6 -7.63 3.20 13.90
C ASP A 6 -6.74 3.95 12.89
N LEU A 7 -6.76 3.57 11.61
CA LEU A 7 -6.15 4.36 10.53
C LEU A 7 -6.75 5.76 10.42
N GLU A 8 -8.08 5.91 10.51
CA GLU A 8 -8.74 7.22 10.42
C GLU A 8 -8.33 8.11 11.59
N LYS A 9 -8.21 7.56 12.81
CA LYS A 9 -7.73 8.31 13.98
C LYS A 9 -6.29 8.78 13.78
N PHE A 10 -5.45 7.93 13.20
CA PHE A 10 -4.06 8.25 12.90
C PHE A 10 -3.95 9.35 11.83
N GLN A 11 -4.75 9.25 10.76
CA GLN A 11 -4.86 10.28 9.74
C GLN A 11 -5.34 11.60 10.33
N GLU A 12 -6.37 11.58 11.18
CA GLU A 12 -6.88 12.78 11.85
C GLU A 12 -5.83 13.46 12.73
N LEU A 13 -5.06 12.67 13.49
CA LEU A 13 -3.94 13.18 14.27
C LEU A 13 -2.94 13.94 13.38
N LEU A 14 -2.54 13.32 12.28
CA LEU A 14 -1.56 13.89 11.36
C LEU A 14 -2.11 15.09 10.60
N ILE A 15 -3.36 15.05 10.14
CA ILE A 15 -4.03 16.15 9.44
C ILE A 15 -4.16 17.36 10.37
N ASN A 16 -4.61 17.16 11.61
CA ASN A 16 -4.75 18.23 12.58
C ASN A 16 -3.41 18.90 12.88
N TRP A 17 -2.36 18.10 13.06
CA TRP A 17 -1.02 18.62 13.29
C TRP A 17 -0.46 19.34 12.06
N ILE A 18 -0.43 18.70 10.89
CA ILE A 18 0.19 19.29 9.69
C ILE A 18 -0.51 20.58 9.27
N SER A 19 -1.84 20.65 9.40
CA SER A 19 -2.62 21.87 9.06
C SER A 19 -2.38 23.02 10.04
N SER A 20 -1.83 22.74 11.22
CA SER A 20 -1.43 23.77 12.19
C SER A 20 0.00 24.29 11.97
N VAL A 21 0.84 23.51 11.27
CA VAL A 21 2.25 23.82 11.02
C VAL A 21 2.46 24.37 9.62
N VAL A 22 1.90 23.71 8.60
CA VAL A 22 2.05 24.06 7.19
C VAL A 22 0.94 24.98 6.76
N LYS A 23 1.31 26.15 6.21
CA LYS A 23 0.37 27.09 5.63
C LYS A 23 0.60 27.26 4.13
N PRO A 24 -0.45 27.51 3.32
CA PRO A 24 -0.29 27.71 1.88
C PRO A 24 0.69 28.81 1.50
N GLU A 25 0.74 29.90 2.27
CA GLU A 25 1.64 31.03 2.07
C GLU A 25 3.14 30.67 2.20
N ASP A 26 3.46 29.60 2.92
CA ASP A 26 4.83 29.16 3.18
C ASP A 26 5.37 28.22 2.08
N ALA A 27 4.53 27.79 1.13
CA ALA A 27 4.87 26.76 0.15
C ALA A 27 6.08 27.09 -0.76
N VAL A 28 6.39 28.37 -0.93
CA VAL A 28 7.51 28.87 -1.74
C VAL A 28 8.66 29.42 -0.89
N ASN A 29 8.53 29.40 0.44
CA ASN A 29 9.52 29.95 1.35
C ASN A 29 10.38 28.82 1.97
N PRO A 30 11.65 28.67 1.56
CA PRO A 30 12.52 27.61 2.09
C PRO A 30 12.86 27.79 3.58
N ASP A 31 12.72 28.99 4.13
CA ASP A 31 13.05 29.32 5.53
C ASP A 31 11.82 29.31 6.46
N ALA A 32 10.66 28.85 5.98
CA ALA A 32 9.41 28.89 6.75
C ALA A 32 9.38 27.94 7.95
N TYR A 33 10.26 26.95 8.00
CA TYR A 33 10.25 25.89 9.00
C TYR A 33 11.61 25.73 9.66
N THR A 34 11.59 25.46 10.97
CA THR A 34 12.80 25.05 11.68
C THR A 34 13.28 23.67 11.20
N SER A 35 14.57 23.37 11.41
CA SER A 35 15.12 22.05 11.08
C SER A 35 14.42 20.91 11.83
N GLU A 36 13.86 21.17 13.01
CA GLU A 36 13.10 20.20 13.78
C GLU A 36 11.70 19.97 13.21
N GLU A 37 11.00 21.02 12.79
CA GLU A 37 9.70 20.91 12.12
C GLU A 37 9.84 20.17 10.78
N LEU A 38 10.83 20.53 9.96
CA LEU A 38 11.13 19.82 8.72
C LEU A 38 11.38 18.34 8.97
N ALA A 39 12.16 18.00 10.00
CA ALA A 39 12.42 16.63 10.36
C ALA A 39 11.14 15.86 10.74
N LEU A 40 10.19 16.50 11.44
CA LEU A 40 8.89 15.87 11.73
C LEU A 40 8.02 15.76 10.49
N ILE A 41 7.95 16.80 9.65
CA ILE A 41 7.15 16.81 8.42
C ILE A 41 7.61 15.67 7.51
N ASP A 42 8.91 15.54 7.31
CA ASP A 42 9.47 14.50 6.44
C ASP A 42 9.31 13.11 7.06
N ASN A 43 9.69 12.94 8.32
CA ASN A 43 9.81 11.61 8.90
C ASN A 43 8.52 11.05 9.50
N VAL A 44 7.54 11.91 9.81
CA VAL A 44 6.24 11.50 10.35
C VAL A 44 5.17 11.65 9.26
N PHE A 45 4.96 12.85 8.72
CA PHE A 45 3.86 13.07 7.77
C PHE A 45 4.13 12.48 6.39
N ARG A 46 5.21 12.91 5.70
CA ARG A 46 5.47 12.48 4.32
C ARG A 46 5.73 10.97 4.20
N ARG A 47 6.47 10.39 5.14
CA ARG A 47 6.65 8.93 5.18
C ARG A 47 5.33 8.18 5.41
N PHE A 48 4.40 8.73 6.19
CA PHE A 48 3.08 8.13 6.34
C PHE A 48 2.27 8.22 5.03
N THR A 49 2.32 9.36 4.33
CA THR A 49 1.62 9.49 3.05
C THR A 49 2.16 8.49 2.01
N GLU A 50 3.45 8.17 2.03
CA GLU A 50 3.99 7.11 1.17
C GLU A 50 3.37 5.71 1.42
N LEU A 51 2.91 5.44 2.64
CA LEU A 51 2.17 4.20 2.97
C LEU A 51 0.77 4.22 2.34
N THR A 52 0.03 5.32 2.52
CA THR A 52 -1.32 5.46 1.95
C THR A 52 -1.27 5.50 0.43
N ASP A 53 -0.27 6.15 -0.16
CA ASP A 53 -0.09 6.20 -1.61
C ASP A 53 0.20 4.80 -2.20
N ALA A 54 0.94 3.94 -1.48
CA ALA A 54 1.15 2.55 -1.90
C ALA A 54 -0.17 1.77 -1.91
N VAL A 55 -1.01 1.99 -0.89
CA VAL A 55 -2.34 1.41 -0.82
C VAL A 55 -3.23 1.88 -1.96
N ASP A 56 -3.23 3.18 -2.27
CA ASP A 56 -3.99 3.74 -3.38
C ASP A 56 -3.53 3.18 -4.74
N ARG A 57 -2.22 2.96 -4.92
CA ARG A 57 -1.67 2.32 -6.12
C ARG A 57 -2.10 0.85 -6.24
N LEU A 58 -2.23 0.12 -5.14
CA LEU A 58 -2.80 -1.24 -5.14
C LEU A 58 -4.27 -1.23 -5.59
N ASP A 59 -5.06 -0.27 -5.09
CA ASP A 59 -6.47 -0.12 -5.46
C ASP A 59 -6.65 0.30 -6.93
N LEU A 60 -5.78 1.18 -7.43
CA LEU A 60 -5.72 1.56 -8.84
C LEU A 60 -5.36 0.36 -9.72
N CYS A 61 -4.35 -0.43 -9.33
CA CYS A 61 -3.98 -1.64 -10.06
C CYS A 61 -5.13 -2.66 -10.11
N LEU A 62 -5.84 -2.87 -8.99
CA LEU A 62 -6.98 -3.77 -8.96
C LEU A 62 -8.13 -3.27 -9.85
N THR A 63 -8.31 -1.95 -9.93
CA THR A 63 -9.28 -1.32 -10.85
C THR A 63 -8.92 -1.61 -12.31
N PHE A 64 -7.64 -1.49 -12.69
CA PHE A 64 -7.20 -1.84 -14.04
C PHE A 64 -7.39 -3.32 -14.37
N ILE A 65 -7.06 -4.23 -13.43
CA ILE A 65 -7.27 -5.66 -13.64
C ILE A 65 -8.76 -5.98 -13.80
N LYS A 66 -9.64 -5.36 -12.99
CA LYS A 66 -11.10 -5.52 -13.09
C LYS A 66 -11.65 -4.98 -14.41
N GLY A 67 -11.09 -3.88 -14.91
CA GLY A 67 -11.42 -3.27 -16.20
C GLY A 67 -11.13 -4.16 -17.42
N CYS A 68 -11.70 -3.80 -18.56
CA CYS A 68 -11.42 -4.51 -19.81
C CYS A 68 -9.99 -4.25 -20.29
N ALA A 69 -9.31 -5.29 -20.78
CA ALA A 69 -8.04 -5.11 -21.47
C ALA A 69 -8.21 -4.21 -22.71
N PRO A 70 -7.19 -3.40 -23.08
CA PRO A 70 -7.21 -2.63 -24.31
C PRO A 70 -7.48 -3.50 -25.54
N ARG A 71 -8.23 -2.96 -26.50
CA ARG A 71 -8.47 -3.61 -27.80
C ARG A 71 -7.32 -3.30 -28.76
N LEU A 72 -6.19 -3.96 -28.55
CA LEU A 72 -5.01 -3.83 -29.42
C LEU A 72 -4.73 -5.18 -30.06
N GLU A 73 -4.57 -5.21 -31.39
CA GLU A 73 -4.41 -6.45 -32.17
C GLU A 73 -3.13 -7.21 -31.80
N ASP A 74 -2.05 -6.48 -31.49
CA ASP A 74 -0.75 -7.06 -31.12
C ASP A 74 -0.59 -7.32 -29.62
N LEU A 75 -1.60 -7.03 -28.80
CA LEU A 75 -1.52 -7.20 -27.35
C LEU A 75 -1.85 -8.64 -26.95
N LYS A 76 -0.84 -9.34 -26.44
CA LYS A 76 -1.06 -10.63 -25.76
C LYS A 76 -1.78 -10.38 -24.43
N LEU A 77 -2.93 -11.03 -24.25
CA LEU A 77 -3.71 -10.93 -23.01
C LEU A 77 -2.93 -11.40 -21.78
N TYR A 78 -2.05 -12.40 -21.94
CA TYR A 78 -1.06 -12.79 -20.93
C TYR A 78 -0.19 -11.62 -20.48
N ASP A 79 0.44 -10.91 -21.43
CA ASP A 79 1.38 -9.81 -21.12
C ASP A 79 0.67 -8.68 -20.35
N TYR A 80 -0.57 -8.36 -20.74
CA TYR A 80 -1.41 -7.39 -20.03
C TYR A 80 -1.70 -7.80 -18.58
N LEU A 81 -2.16 -9.04 -18.36
CA LEU A 81 -2.45 -9.52 -17.01
C LEU A 81 -1.17 -9.56 -16.15
N MET A 82 -0.10 -10.13 -16.70
CA MET A 82 1.18 -10.29 -16.02
C MET A 82 1.82 -8.96 -15.62
N TYR A 83 1.71 -7.94 -16.46
CA TYR A 83 2.18 -6.60 -16.15
C TYR A 83 1.53 -6.09 -14.84
N HIS A 84 0.20 -6.16 -14.76
CA HIS A 84 -0.52 -5.69 -13.58
C HIS A 84 -0.29 -6.57 -12.34
N LEU A 85 -0.23 -7.90 -12.49
CA LEU A 85 0.10 -8.80 -11.37
C LEU A 85 1.50 -8.52 -10.82
N THR A 86 2.48 -8.31 -11.70
CA THR A 86 3.85 -7.99 -11.30
C THR A 86 3.91 -6.67 -10.57
N PHE A 87 3.25 -5.63 -11.11
CA PHE A 87 3.15 -4.32 -10.48
C PHE A 87 2.52 -4.42 -9.08
N TYR A 88 1.39 -5.13 -8.94
CA TYR A 88 0.73 -5.31 -7.65
C TYR A 88 1.67 -5.92 -6.62
N ILE A 89 2.38 -7.00 -6.96
CA ILE A 89 3.28 -7.67 -6.01
C ILE A 89 4.47 -6.78 -5.64
N GLN A 90 5.01 -6.01 -6.60
CA GLN A 90 6.04 -5.03 -6.32
C GLN A 90 5.55 -3.95 -5.34
N GLU A 91 4.34 -3.43 -5.51
CA GLU A 91 3.77 -2.46 -4.58
C GLU A 91 3.52 -3.07 -3.19
N VAL A 92 3.10 -4.34 -3.08
CA VAL A 92 3.01 -5.04 -1.78
C VAL A 92 4.38 -5.13 -1.10
N TYR A 93 5.43 -5.47 -1.85
CA TYR A 93 6.80 -5.51 -1.33
C TYR A 93 7.25 -4.12 -0.86
N ILE A 94 7.04 -3.08 -1.67
CA ILE A 94 7.38 -1.69 -1.32
C ILE A 94 6.61 -1.26 -0.05
N LEU A 95 5.33 -1.60 0.06
CA LEU A 95 4.54 -1.30 1.26
C LEU A 95 5.14 -1.97 2.51
N ASN A 96 5.55 -3.24 2.42
CA ASN A 96 6.20 -3.95 3.52
C ASN A 96 7.47 -3.21 4.00
N GLU A 97 8.37 -2.87 3.07
CA GLU A 97 9.60 -2.13 3.38
C GLU A 97 9.31 -0.76 3.99
N ARG A 98 8.30 -0.05 3.48
CA ARG A 98 7.91 1.27 3.99
C ARG A 98 7.30 1.19 5.39
N MET A 99 6.43 0.22 5.67
CA MET A 99 5.84 0.05 7.00
C MET A 99 6.93 -0.18 8.05
N GLU A 100 7.89 -1.05 7.74
CA GLU A 100 9.04 -1.27 8.62
C GLU A 100 9.89 -0.01 8.80
N SER A 101 10.25 0.65 7.69
CA SER A 101 11.06 1.86 7.70
C SER A 101 10.39 2.99 8.47
N TYR A 102 9.05 3.08 8.40
CA TYR A 102 8.26 4.07 9.14
C TYR A 102 8.31 3.81 10.64
N ALA A 103 7.97 2.59 11.10
CA ALA A 103 8.04 2.24 12.52
C ALA A 103 9.45 2.45 13.11
N ASN A 104 10.50 2.03 12.40
CA ASN A 104 11.88 2.24 12.81
C ASN A 104 12.26 3.73 12.88
N THR A 105 11.68 4.55 12.01
CA THR A 105 11.91 6.00 12.02
C THR A 105 11.24 6.67 13.22
N ILE A 106 9.99 6.32 13.53
CA ILE A 106 9.29 6.77 14.74
C ILE A 106 10.10 6.40 16.00
N LEU A 107 10.56 5.15 16.09
CA LEU A 107 11.40 4.67 17.19
C LEU A 107 12.68 5.51 17.37
N ARG A 108 13.37 5.82 16.27
CA ARG A 108 14.60 6.65 16.31
C ARG A 108 14.30 8.09 16.74
N LEU A 109 13.21 8.69 16.26
CA LEU A 109 12.80 10.04 16.65
C LEU A 109 12.49 10.12 18.15
N ARG A 110 11.79 9.12 18.69
CA ARG A 110 11.48 9.05 20.13
C ARG A 110 12.75 8.98 20.97
N LYS A 111 13.69 8.09 20.61
CA LYS A 111 15.00 7.99 21.27
C LYS A 111 15.76 9.31 21.23
N LYS A 112 15.79 9.99 20.07
CA LYS A 112 16.46 11.29 19.90
C LYS A 112 15.86 12.37 20.82
N ARG A 113 14.56 12.28 21.13
CA ARG A 113 13.85 13.21 22.03
C ARG A 113 13.80 12.76 23.49
N GLY A 114 14.49 11.67 23.84
CA GLY A 114 14.49 11.14 25.21
C GLY A 114 13.15 10.55 25.66
N LEU A 115 12.24 10.24 24.73
CA LEU A 115 10.95 9.63 25.05
C LEU A 115 11.14 8.12 25.30
N PRO A 116 10.46 7.53 26.30
CA PRO A 116 10.52 6.09 26.55
C PRO A 116 10.01 5.33 25.31
N ALA A 117 10.83 4.43 24.78
CA ALA A 117 10.42 3.58 23.67
C ALA A 117 10.38 2.12 24.11
N ALA A 118 9.21 1.50 24.00
CA ALA A 118 9.05 0.08 24.29
C ALA A 118 9.53 -0.75 23.10
N LYS A 119 10.85 -0.96 23.00
CA LYS A 119 11.48 -1.67 21.88
C LYS A 119 10.79 -3.01 21.56
N ASP A 120 10.43 -3.78 22.57
CA ASP A 120 9.78 -5.08 22.40
C ASP A 120 8.40 -4.98 21.71
N ARG A 121 7.67 -3.87 21.91
CA ARG A 121 6.41 -3.60 21.19
C ARG A 121 6.66 -3.28 19.71
N TYR A 122 7.76 -2.59 19.40
CA TYR A 122 8.16 -2.34 18.01
C TYR A 122 8.61 -3.62 17.31
N ASP A 123 9.41 -4.45 17.99
CA ASP A 123 9.89 -5.71 17.43
C ASP A 123 8.70 -6.65 17.13
N GLY A 124 7.74 -6.77 18.06
CA GLY A 124 6.50 -7.53 17.82
C GLY A 124 5.61 -6.94 16.71
N LEU A 125 5.55 -5.60 16.59
CA LEU A 125 4.86 -4.94 15.47
C LEU A 125 5.52 -5.28 14.13
N LEU A 126 6.85 -5.23 14.05
CA LEU A 126 7.58 -5.53 12.81
C LEU A 126 7.41 -6.99 12.39
N GLU A 127 7.42 -7.93 13.34
CA GLU A 127 7.16 -9.35 13.06
C GLU A 127 5.73 -9.57 12.54
N SER A 128 4.73 -8.95 13.18
CA SER A 128 3.32 -9.08 12.77
C SER A 128 2.99 -8.49 11.39
N VAL A 129 3.78 -7.53 10.90
CA VAL A 129 3.62 -6.94 9.56
C VAL A 129 4.39 -7.74 8.49
N ARG A 130 5.62 -8.15 8.80
CA ARG A 130 6.51 -8.84 7.83
C ARG A 130 5.99 -10.21 7.43
N LEU A 131 5.50 -11.00 8.39
CA LEU A 131 5.06 -12.38 8.13
C LEU A 131 3.91 -12.44 7.11
N PRO A 132 2.80 -11.70 7.27
CA PRO A 132 1.69 -11.76 6.32
C PRO A 132 2.01 -11.19 4.93
N LEU A 133 2.74 -10.07 4.86
CA LEU A 133 3.08 -9.45 3.57
C LEU A 133 4.10 -10.27 2.79
N SER A 134 5.08 -10.87 3.48
CA SER A 134 6.03 -11.77 2.82
C SER A 134 5.33 -12.99 2.23
N GLN A 135 4.32 -13.58 2.89
CA GLN A 135 3.55 -14.70 2.32
C GLN A 135 2.82 -14.31 1.03
N ILE A 136 2.28 -13.09 0.96
CA ILE A 136 1.65 -12.56 -0.28
C ILE A 136 2.68 -12.45 -1.41
N VAL A 137 3.93 -12.06 -1.10
CA VAL A 137 5.03 -11.95 -2.07
C VAL A 137 5.60 -13.31 -2.46
N PHE A 138 5.75 -14.26 -1.51
CA PHE A 138 6.31 -15.60 -1.73
C PHE A 138 5.41 -16.50 -2.59
N ALA A 139 4.09 -16.25 -2.63
CA ALA A 139 3.18 -16.91 -3.55
C ALA A 139 3.56 -16.72 -5.05
N ARG A 140 4.49 -15.80 -5.37
CA ARG A 140 5.08 -15.58 -6.70
C ARG A 140 6.00 -16.71 -7.17
N GLY A 141 6.35 -17.66 -6.29
CA GLY A 141 7.28 -18.76 -6.58
C GLY A 141 8.70 -18.45 -6.07
N SER A 142 9.37 -19.49 -5.56
CA SER A 142 10.60 -19.41 -4.77
C SER A 142 11.83 -18.89 -5.52
N ASN A 143 11.80 -18.86 -6.86
CA ASN A 143 12.93 -18.49 -7.69
C ASN A 143 12.51 -17.44 -8.72
N VAL A 144 13.13 -16.26 -8.66
CA VAL A 144 13.02 -15.22 -9.70
C VAL A 144 13.52 -15.66 -11.08
N HIS A 145 14.18 -16.83 -11.16
CA HIS A 145 14.65 -17.46 -12.40
C HIS A 145 13.74 -18.56 -12.94
N ASP A 146 12.80 -19.06 -12.12
CA ASP A 146 11.73 -19.92 -12.60
C ASP A 146 10.56 -19.04 -13.04
N ARG A 147 9.85 -19.44 -14.09
CA ARG A 147 8.77 -18.65 -14.71
C ARG A 147 7.85 -18.05 -13.63
N ALA A 148 7.66 -16.73 -13.67
CA ALA A 148 6.77 -16.05 -12.74
C ALA A 148 5.38 -16.69 -12.78
N PHE A 149 4.94 -17.22 -11.62
CA PHE A 149 3.72 -17.99 -11.41
C PHE A 149 3.70 -19.38 -12.08
N ASN A 150 3.82 -20.43 -11.26
CA ASN A 150 3.77 -21.83 -11.69
C ASN A 150 2.35 -22.37 -11.96
N ASP A 151 1.36 -21.49 -12.08
CA ASP A 151 -0.02 -21.85 -12.42
C ASP A 151 -0.09 -22.34 -13.87
N GLU A 152 -0.57 -23.57 -14.05
CA GLU A 152 -0.78 -24.20 -15.37
C GLU A 152 -1.63 -23.34 -16.29
N ARG A 153 -2.67 -22.70 -15.75
CA ARG A 153 -3.56 -21.84 -16.51
C ARG A 153 -2.86 -20.60 -17.06
N MET A 154 -1.92 -20.03 -16.29
CA MET A 154 -1.13 -18.89 -16.76
C MET A 154 -0.13 -19.32 -17.84
N ARG A 155 0.41 -20.55 -17.78
CA ARG A 155 1.25 -21.11 -18.84
C ARG A 155 0.47 -21.30 -20.14
N GLU A 156 -0.73 -21.87 -20.04
CA GLU A 156 -1.64 -22.01 -21.19
C GLU A 156 -2.02 -20.65 -21.76
N LEU A 157 -2.43 -19.69 -20.91
CA LEU A 157 -2.75 -18.34 -21.33
C LEU A 157 -1.59 -17.68 -22.07
N SER A 158 -0.36 -17.87 -21.62
CA SER A 158 0.85 -17.38 -22.29
C SER A 158 0.97 -17.94 -23.71
N MET A 159 0.88 -19.27 -23.84
CA MET A 159 0.96 -19.97 -25.12
C MET A 159 -0.14 -19.54 -26.09
N PHE A 160 -1.41 -19.57 -25.67
CA PHE A 160 -2.53 -19.24 -26.53
C PHE A 160 -2.62 -17.75 -26.84
N SER A 161 -2.19 -16.87 -25.94
CA SER A 161 -2.07 -15.43 -26.25
C SER A 161 -1.02 -15.18 -27.33
N PHE A 162 0.10 -15.92 -27.30
CA PHE A 162 1.12 -15.83 -28.35
C PHE A 162 0.56 -16.29 -29.70
N LEU A 163 -0.13 -17.42 -29.74
CA LEU A 163 -0.76 -17.93 -30.96
C LEU A 163 -1.85 -16.99 -31.47
N ALA A 164 -2.67 -16.41 -30.59
CA ALA A 164 -3.73 -15.47 -30.97
C ALA A 164 -3.20 -14.23 -31.71
N VAL A 165 -1.99 -13.77 -31.35
CA VAL A 165 -1.34 -12.62 -32.01
C VAL A 165 -0.57 -13.05 -33.26
N ARG A 166 0.13 -14.19 -33.23
CA ARG A 166 1.06 -14.61 -34.30
C ARG A 166 0.44 -15.47 -35.40
N ALA A 167 -0.69 -16.11 -35.11
CA ALA A 167 -1.49 -16.90 -36.05
C ALA A 167 -2.93 -16.35 -36.06
N ALA A 168 -3.06 -15.04 -36.29
CA ALA A 168 -4.32 -14.30 -36.22
C ALA A 168 -5.36 -14.78 -37.25
N GLU A 169 -4.93 -15.47 -38.31
CA GLU A 169 -5.80 -16.10 -39.30
C GLU A 169 -6.61 -17.29 -38.75
N LYS A 170 -6.26 -17.78 -37.55
CA LYS A 170 -6.90 -18.88 -36.85
C LYS A 170 -7.70 -18.37 -35.65
N PRO A 171 -9.01 -18.08 -35.82
CA PRO A 171 -9.83 -17.43 -34.79
C PRO A 171 -9.97 -18.27 -33.51
N GLU A 172 -9.79 -19.59 -33.59
CA GLU A 172 -9.82 -20.50 -32.44
C GLU A 172 -8.78 -20.14 -31.37
N TRP A 173 -7.61 -19.61 -31.75
CA TRP A 173 -6.58 -19.20 -30.79
C TRP A 173 -6.98 -17.94 -30.02
N SER A 174 -7.60 -16.98 -30.70
CA SER A 174 -8.13 -15.78 -30.05
C SER A 174 -9.24 -16.13 -29.07
N GLN A 175 -10.12 -17.06 -29.43
CA GLN A 175 -11.19 -17.52 -28.55
C GLN A 175 -10.62 -18.22 -27.31
N MET A 176 -9.70 -19.17 -27.49
CA MET A 176 -9.03 -19.87 -26.39
C MET A 176 -8.31 -18.90 -25.44
N ALA A 177 -7.55 -17.94 -25.99
CA ALA A 177 -6.84 -16.93 -25.19
C ALA A 177 -7.81 -16.06 -24.38
N LYS A 178 -8.95 -15.66 -24.95
CA LYS A 178 -9.99 -14.88 -24.26
C LYS A 178 -10.61 -15.65 -23.11
N ASP A 179 -10.90 -16.94 -23.30
CA ASP A 179 -11.53 -17.76 -22.26
C ASP A 179 -10.55 -18.05 -21.11
N LEU A 180 -9.31 -18.40 -21.42
CA LEU A 180 -8.25 -18.54 -20.43
C LEU A 180 -7.96 -17.22 -19.69
N TYR A 181 -8.00 -16.10 -20.40
CA TYR A 181 -7.80 -14.78 -19.80
C TYR A 181 -8.92 -14.46 -18.81
N ARG A 182 -10.20 -14.67 -19.18
CA ARG A 182 -11.34 -14.45 -18.28
C ARG A 182 -11.25 -15.30 -17.02
N ALA A 183 -10.94 -16.59 -17.17
CA ALA A 183 -10.80 -17.52 -16.06
C ALA A 183 -9.62 -17.12 -15.13
N SER A 184 -8.45 -16.84 -15.71
CA SER A 184 -7.26 -16.43 -14.95
C SER A 184 -7.49 -15.10 -14.23
N LYS A 185 -8.04 -14.12 -14.93
CA LYS A 185 -8.38 -12.80 -14.38
C LYS A 185 -9.35 -12.92 -13.21
N ALA A 186 -10.38 -13.77 -13.30
CA ALA A 186 -11.34 -13.96 -12.21
C ALA A 186 -10.67 -14.49 -10.94
N THR A 187 -9.85 -15.55 -11.05
CA THR A 187 -9.09 -16.11 -9.93
C THR A 187 -8.16 -15.08 -9.30
N TRP A 188 -7.44 -14.31 -10.12
CA TRP A 188 -6.55 -13.27 -9.60
C TRP A 188 -7.31 -12.13 -8.94
N ILE A 189 -8.45 -11.68 -9.48
CA ILE A 189 -9.27 -10.64 -8.84
C ILE A 189 -9.69 -11.08 -7.44
N GLU A 190 -10.11 -12.33 -7.26
CA GLU A 190 -10.47 -12.88 -5.96
C GLU A 190 -9.29 -12.84 -4.99
N GLN A 191 -8.14 -13.39 -5.40
CA GLN A 191 -6.92 -13.41 -4.58
C GLN A 191 -6.44 -12.00 -4.20
N LEU A 192 -6.37 -11.09 -5.18
CA LEU A 192 -5.90 -9.72 -4.95
C LEU A 192 -6.87 -8.92 -4.08
N THR A 193 -8.17 -9.19 -4.17
CA THR A 193 -9.18 -8.58 -3.29
C THR A 193 -9.03 -9.07 -1.85
N ALA A 194 -8.79 -10.37 -1.66
CA ALA A 194 -8.51 -10.94 -0.34
C ALA A 194 -7.21 -10.37 0.26
N ASN A 195 -6.13 -10.32 -0.53
CA ASN A 195 -4.86 -9.72 -0.14
C ASN A 195 -5.05 -8.25 0.25
N ARG A 196 -5.79 -7.48 -0.55
CA ARG A 196 -6.05 -6.07 -0.29
C ARG A 196 -6.78 -5.84 1.04
N LYS A 197 -7.76 -6.69 1.35
CA LYS A 197 -8.46 -6.67 2.64
C LYS A 197 -7.52 -6.97 3.81
N ALA A 198 -6.66 -7.98 3.67
CA ALA A 198 -5.65 -8.29 4.68
C ALA A 198 -4.68 -7.12 4.90
N ILE A 199 -4.23 -6.48 3.82
CA ILE A 199 -3.38 -5.28 3.86
C ILE A 199 -4.04 -4.14 4.62
N SER A 200 -5.35 -3.88 4.43
CA SER A 200 -6.06 -2.88 5.23
C SER A 200 -5.99 -3.20 6.72
N THR A 201 -6.26 -4.44 7.11
CA THR A 201 -6.20 -4.86 8.52
C THR A 201 -4.79 -4.70 9.11
N LEU A 202 -3.75 -5.01 8.34
CA LEU A 202 -2.36 -4.81 8.77
C LEU A 202 -2.02 -3.33 8.93
N LEU A 203 -2.45 -2.48 8.00
CA LEU A 203 -2.24 -1.04 8.09
C LEU A 203 -2.98 -0.45 9.31
N ASP A 204 -4.21 -0.87 9.57
CA ASP A 204 -4.97 -0.47 10.76
C ASP A 204 -4.25 -0.85 12.04
N GLN A 205 -3.78 -2.10 12.15
CA GLN A 205 -3.02 -2.58 13.31
C GLN A 205 -1.71 -1.79 13.49
N HIS A 206 -1.01 -1.52 12.39
CA HIS A 206 0.21 -0.74 12.40
C HIS A 206 -0.01 0.70 12.87
N CYS A 207 -1.05 1.36 12.36
CA CYS A 207 -1.43 2.70 12.78
C CYS A 207 -1.86 2.73 14.25
N ASN A 208 -2.65 1.74 14.70
CA ASN A 208 -3.07 1.64 16.10
C ASN A 208 -1.87 1.52 17.06
N ALA A 209 -0.90 0.67 16.70
CA ALA A 209 0.30 0.47 17.52
C ALA A 209 1.18 1.72 17.61
N LEU A 210 1.30 2.48 16.52
CA LEU A 210 2.11 3.69 16.46
C LEU A 210 1.39 4.97 16.92
N LEU A 211 0.05 4.94 17.02
CA LEU A 211 -0.76 6.12 17.36
C LEU A 211 -0.29 6.84 18.63
N PRO A 212 -0.16 6.19 19.81
CA PRO A 212 0.29 6.88 21.02
C PRO A 212 1.73 7.39 20.89
N GLU A 213 2.58 6.61 20.21
CA GLU A 213 4.00 6.90 20.04
C GLU A 213 4.21 8.16 19.19
N VAL A 214 3.39 8.34 18.16
CA VAL A 214 3.36 9.50 17.27
C VAL A 214 2.66 10.68 17.96
N ALA A 215 1.58 10.45 18.71
CA ALA A 215 0.90 11.52 19.43
C ALA A 215 1.83 12.26 20.41
N GLU A 216 2.70 11.53 21.11
CA GLU A 216 3.70 12.13 22.00
C GLU A 216 4.85 12.83 21.25
N LEU A 217 5.11 12.47 20.00
CA LEU A 217 6.12 13.14 19.17
C LEU A 217 5.65 14.51 18.66
N LEU A 218 4.37 14.68 18.34
CA LEU A 218 3.95 15.93 17.69
C LEU A 218 3.81 17.06 18.72
N PRO A 219 4.39 18.25 18.46
CA PRO A 219 4.23 19.41 19.33
C PRO A 219 2.75 19.77 19.50
N ASN A 220 2.33 20.15 20.71
CA ASN A 220 0.98 20.62 21.01
C ASN A 220 -0.18 19.64 20.76
N ASN A 221 0.03 18.33 20.93
CA ASN A 221 -1.08 17.39 21.07
C ASN A 221 -1.77 17.50 22.44
N SER A 222 -2.25 18.69 22.80
CA SER A 222 -3.37 18.77 23.72
C SER A 222 -4.60 18.30 22.97
N PHE A 223 -4.91 17.01 23.05
CA PHE A 223 -6.26 16.48 22.86
C PHE A 223 -7.18 17.10 23.93
N LYS A 224 -7.39 18.41 23.89
CA LYS A 224 -8.46 19.07 24.63
C LYS A 224 -9.67 19.04 23.71
N PRO A 225 -10.70 18.22 23.98
CA PRO A 225 -11.95 18.34 23.26
C PRO A 225 -12.42 19.79 23.36
N LYS A 226 -12.69 20.43 22.21
CA LYS A 226 -13.31 21.75 22.20
C LYS A 226 -14.58 21.66 23.05
N PRO A 227 -14.77 22.49 24.09
CA PRO A 227 -16.05 22.55 24.75
C PRO A 227 -17.08 22.95 23.70
N LEU A 228 -18.16 22.16 23.61
CA LEU A 228 -19.32 22.49 22.79
C LEU A 228 -19.72 23.92 23.17
N ARG A 229 -19.77 24.80 22.16
CA ARG A 229 -20.22 26.18 22.32
C ARG A 229 -21.56 26.17 23.06
N GLY A 230 -21.62 27.03 24.08
CA GLY A 230 -22.57 26.96 25.17
C GLY A 230 -24.04 26.94 24.79
N SER A 231 -24.80 26.25 25.64
CA SER A 231 -26.16 26.64 26.01
C SER A 231 -26.06 27.76 27.05
N ALA A 232 -26.18 28.99 26.58
CA ALA A 232 -26.71 30.11 27.35
C ALA A 232 -28.13 30.35 26.83
#